data_AF-A0A378MEH4-F1
#
_entry.id   AF-A0A378MEH4-F1
#
_cell.length_a   1.000
_cell.length_b   1.000
_cell.length_c   1.000
_cell.angle_alpha   90.00
_cell.angle_beta   90.00
_cell.angle_gamma   90.00
#
_symmetry.space_group_name_H-M   'P 1'
#
loop_
_entity.id
_entity.type
_entity.pdbx_description
1 polymer ?
#
loop_
_entity_poly.entity_id
_entity_poly.type
_entity_poly.pdbx_seq_one_letter_code
_entity_poly.pdbx_strand_id
1 'polypeptide(L)'
;MKKLISVTLVVLFVLLPVFETVHAEAQTPMLNTRYRSKNVTYRSVTKIKFYNEVWNKGAQEWRKTKVISIKKKQSKKSKLTIDAKTEASNWLGLTFHTVNTNNNYIVSSKLYLNRYHHIKNAKFYNKKMYIGAAIHEYGHAMGLAHNTKNKSLSCFQIRPKRSLLKYRM
;
A
#
# COMPACT_ATOMS: atom_id res chain seq x y z
N MET A 1 -29.39 74.56 -11.82
CA MET A 1 -29.58 73.32 -11.02
C MET A 1 -28.44 72.36 -11.36
N LYS A 2 -27.47 72.20 -10.44
CA LYS A 2 -26.27 71.36 -10.66
C LYS A 2 -26.58 69.95 -10.15
N LYS A 3 -26.61 68.95 -11.05
CA LYS A 3 -26.85 67.55 -10.69
C LYS A 3 -25.51 66.90 -10.30
N LEU A 4 -25.43 66.40 -9.06
CA LEU A 4 -24.28 65.70 -8.50
C LEU A 4 -24.17 64.29 -9.10
N ILE A 5 -22.98 63.92 -9.55
CA ILE A 5 -22.64 62.60 -10.10
C ILE A 5 -22.16 61.73 -8.94
N SER A 6 -22.92 60.68 -8.61
CA SER A 6 -22.53 59.67 -7.62
C SER A 6 -21.65 58.62 -8.30
N VAL A 7 -20.38 58.52 -7.89
CA VAL A 7 -19.44 57.50 -8.36
C VAL A 7 -19.51 56.30 -7.41
N THR A 8 -20.09 55.21 -7.89
CA THR A 8 -20.17 53.94 -7.14
C THR A 8 -18.86 53.15 -7.34
N LEU A 9 -18.13 52.92 -6.25
CA LEU A 9 -16.91 52.12 -6.22
C LEU A 9 -17.28 50.62 -6.31
N VAL A 10 -17.08 49.99 -7.47
CA VAL A 10 -17.21 48.54 -7.62
C VAL A 10 -15.89 47.89 -7.21
N VAL A 11 -15.84 47.35 -5.99
CA VAL A 11 -14.71 46.51 -5.54
C VAL A 11 -14.85 45.14 -6.21
N LEU A 12 -14.06 44.94 -7.25
CA LEU A 12 -13.93 43.66 -7.97
C LEU A 12 -13.16 42.67 -7.09
N PHE A 13 -13.87 41.74 -6.44
CA PHE A 13 -13.24 40.61 -5.73
C PHE A 13 -12.69 39.62 -6.77
N VAL A 14 -11.42 39.76 -7.12
CA VAL A 14 -10.71 38.78 -7.93
C VAL A 14 -10.49 37.54 -7.06
N LEU A 15 -11.33 36.52 -7.24
CA LEU A 15 -11.11 35.17 -6.72
C LEU A 15 -9.84 34.61 -7.39
N LEU A 16 -8.69 34.82 -6.75
CA LEU A 16 -7.48 34.09 -7.07
C LEU A 16 -7.72 32.62 -6.71
N PRO A 17 -7.62 31.66 -7.65
CA PRO A 17 -7.59 30.27 -7.27
C PRO A 17 -6.34 30.06 -6.42
N VAL A 18 -6.56 29.71 -5.15
CA VAL A 18 -5.50 29.17 -4.29
C VAL A 18 -5.05 27.88 -4.97
N PHE A 19 -3.93 27.94 -5.69
CA PHE A 19 -3.26 26.74 -6.15
C PHE A 19 -2.82 25.97 -4.92
N GLU A 20 -3.55 24.92 -4.57
CA GLU A 20 -3.07 23.93 -3.62
C GLU A 20 -1.71 23.45 -4.11
N THR A 21 -0.68 23.70 -3.31
CA THR A 21 0.65 23.16 -3.53
C THR A 21 0.55 21.65 -3.43
N VAL A 22 0.57 20.99 -4.59
CA VAL A 22 0.64 19.54 -4.71
C VAL A 22 1.88 19.08 -3.96
N HIS A 23 1.70 18.60 -2.73
CA HIS A 23 2.81 18.04 -1.97
C HIS A 23 3.31 16.82 -2.73
N ALA A 24 4.52 16.93 -3.29
CA ALA A 24 5.22 15.81 -3.89
C ALA A 24 5.56 14.80 -2.78
N GLU A 25 4.64 13.86 -2.52
CA GLU A 25 4.88 12.77 -1.61
C GLU A 25 6.08 11.96 -2.09
N ALA A 26 7.04 11.74 -1.19
CA ALA A 26 8.26 10.99 -1.44
C ALA A 26 7.96 9.63 -2.10
N GLN A 27 8.61 9.34 -3.22
CA GLN A 27 8.51 8.03 -3.87
C GLN A 27 9.06 6.95 -2.94
N THR A 28 8.28 5.90 -2.71
CA THR A 28 8.73 4.73 -1.93
C THR A 28 9.91 4.08 -2.66
N PRO A 29 11.09 3.96 -2.03
CA PRO A 29 12.24 3.33 -2.65
C PRO A 29 11.91 1.89 -3.08
N MET A 30 12.52 1.40 -4.15
CA MET A 30 12.38 0.01 -4.56
C MET A 30 13.53 -0.83 -3.97
N LEU A 31 13.22 -2.06 -3.57
CA LEU A 31 14.22 -3.11 -3.54
C LEU A 31 14.70 -3.33 -4.98
N ASN A 32 15.97 -3.67 -5.20
CA ASN A 32 16.49 -3.98 -6.54
C ASN A 32 15.96 -5.34 -7.06
N THR A 33 14.71 -5.70 -6.74
CA THR A 33 14.10 -7.00 -7.04
C THR A 33 12.67 -6.81 -7.54
N ARG A 34 12.22 -7.68 -8.45
CA ARG A 34 10.85 -7.63 -9.01
C ARG A 34 10.36 -8.98 -9.49
N TYR A 35 9.06 -9.17 -9.63
CA TYR A 35 8.55 -10.32 -10.38
C TYR A 35 8.81 -10.13 -11.89
N ARG A 36 9.09 -11.24 -12.58
CA ARG A 36 9.20 -11.26 -14.05
C ARG A 36 7.87 -10.95 -14.76
N SER A 37 6.75 -11.19 -14.08
CA SER A 37 5.40 -11.01 -14.62
C SER A 37 4.60 -10.06 -13.75
N LYS A 38 3.80 -9.21 -14.40
CA LYS A 38 2.80 -8.34 -13.75
C LYS A 38 1.56 -9.11 -13.28
N ASN A 39 1.45 -10.39 -13.64
CA ASN A 39 0.40 -11.28 -13.17
C ASN A 39 0.97 -12.21 -12.10
N VAL A 40 0.57 -11.96 -10.85
CA VAL A 40 1.04 -12.70 -9.68
C VAL A 40 -0.15 -13.35 -9.01
N THR A 41 -0.01 -14.64 -8.66
CA THR A 41 -1.07 -15.35 -7.94
C THR A 41 -0.68 -15.61 -6.50
N TYR A 42 -1.67 -15.59 -5.61
CA TYR A 42 -1.49 -15.93 -4.20
C TYR A 42 -2.30 -17.16 -3.79
N ARG A 43 -1.69 -17.99 -2.95
CA ARG A 43 -2.36 -19.05 -2.19
C ARG A 43 -2.54 -18.58 -0.75
N SER A 44 -3.73 -18.80 -0.19
CA SER A 44 -3.99 -18.53 1.23
C SER A 44 -3.84 -19.81 2.04
N VAL A 45 -2.98 -19.76 3.07
CA VAL A 45 -2.79 -20.88 4.01
C VAL A 45 -3.59 -20.67 5.28
N THR A 46 -3.86 -19.42 5.66
CA THR A 46 -4.70 -19.13 6.82
C THR A 46 -6.12 -19.63 6.58
N LYS A 47 -6.66 -20.36 7.56
CA LYS A 47 -8.06 -20.81 7.58
C LYS A 47 -9.01 -19.81 8.26
N ILE A 48 -8.47 -18.73 8.83
CA ILE A 48 -9.25 -17.77 9.61
C ILE A 48 -9.88 -16.75 8.66
N LYS A 49 -11.21 -16.62 8.70
CA LYS A 49 -11.99 -15.74 7.81
C LYS A 49 -11.53 -14.29 7.86
N PHE A 50 -11.32 -13.74 9.06
CA PHE A 50 -10.86 -12.37 9.26
C PHE A 50 -9.59 -12.05 8.44
N TYR A 51 -8.55 -12.88 8.56
CA TYR A 51 -7.27 -12.62 7.87
C TYR A 51 -7.36 -12.89 6.36
N ASN A 52 -8.17 -13.85 5.93
CA ASN A 52 -8.46 -14.04 4.50
C ASN A 52 -9.11 -12.80 3.88
N GLU A 53 -10.08 -12.19 4.56
CA GLU A 53 -10.72 -10.96 4.10
C GLU A 53 -9.75 -9.78 4.06
N VAL A 54 -8.92 -9.63 5.09
CA VAL A 54 -7.89 -8.59 5.16
C VAL A 54 -6.93 -8.71 3.97
N TRP A 55 -6.38 -9.90 3.72
CA TRP A 55 -5.49 -10.13 2.59
C TRP A 55 -6.18 -9.88 1.24
N ASN A 56 -7.43 -10.33 1.08
CA ASN A 56 -8.19 -10.07 -0.14
C ASN A 56 -8.37 -8.57 -0.39
N LYS A 57 -8.67 -7.78 0.65
CA LYS A 57 -8.76 -6.31 0.54
C LYS A 57 -7.42 -5.68 0.17
N GLY A 58 -6.31 -6.12 0.78
CA GLY A 58 -4.97 -5.67 0.39
C GLY A 58 -4.68 -5.92 -1.09
N ALA A 59 -4.98 -7.13 -1.59
CA ALA A 59 -4.82 -7.46 -3.00
C ALA A 59 -5.73 -6.64 -3.93
N GLN A 60 -6.94 -6.26 -3.47
CA GLN A 60 -7.84 -5.39 -4.23
C GLN A 60 -7.25 -4.00 -4.43
N GLU A 61 -6.68 -3.39 -3.39
CA GLU A 61 -6.06 -2.07 -3.50
C GLU A 61 -4.91 -2.06 -4.52
N TRP A 62 -4.08 -3.11 -4.53
CA TRP A 62 -3.04 -3.27 -5.55
C TRP A 62 -3.62 -3.44 -6.97
N ARG A 63 -4.68 -4.22 -7.14
CA ARG A 63 -5.34 -4.37 -8.45
C ARG A 63 -5.90 -3.05 -8.98
N LYS A 64 -6.40 -2.15 -8.12
CA LYS A 64 -6.93 -0.83 -8.53
C LYS A 64 -5.88 0.04 -9.22
N THR A 65 -4.59 -0.16 -8.92
CA THR A 65 -3.50 0.57 -9.59
C THR A 65 -3.36 0.26 -11.07
N LYS A 66 -3.85 -0.91 -11.51
CA LYS A 66 -3.67 -1.49 -12.86
C LYS A 66 -2.21 -1.76 -13.26
N VAL A 67 -1.28 -1.59 -12.33
CA VAL A 67 0.15 -1.82 -12.52
C VAL A 67 0.45 -3.31 -12.40
N ILE A 68 -0.23 -3.96 -11.46
CA ILE A 68 -0.06 -5.38 -11.18
C ILE A 68 -1.42 -6.04 -10.96
N SER A 69 -1.53 -7.29 -11.40
CA SER A 69 -2.69 -8.14 -11.15
C SER A 69 -2.33 -9.19 -10.10
N ILE A 70 -2.87 -9.02 -8.89
CA ILE A 70 -2.78 -10.01 -7.81
C ILE A 70 -4.08 -10.83 -7.77
N LYS A 71 -4.01 -12.12 -8.11
CA LYS A 71 -5.18 -13.01 -8.19
C LYS A 71 -5.10 -14.16 -7.18
N LYS A 72 -6.23 -14.49 -6.55
CA LYS A 72 -6.31 -15.68 -5.70
C LYS A 72 -6.21 -16.93 -6.58
N LYS A 73 -5.28 -17.83 -6.27
CA LYS A 73 -5.17 -19.17 -6.86
C LYS A 73 -4.66 -20.12 -5.79
N GLN A 74 -5.51 -21.07 -5.38
CA GLN A 74 -5.16 -22.07 -4.37
C GLN A 74 -4.27 -23.17 -4.98
N SER A 75 -3.02 -22.82 -5.27
CA SER A 75 -2.03 -23.72 -5.88
C SER A 75 -0.67 -23.54 -5.23
N LYS A 76 0.06 -24.63 -5.01
CA LYS A 76 1.46 -24.60 -4.54
C LYS A 76 2.39 -23.86 -5.53
N LYS A 77 1.98 -23.71 -6.80
CA LYS A 77 2.71 -22.94 -7.83
C LYS A 77 2.47 -21.42 -7.73
N SER A 78 1.60 -20.95 -6.84
CA SER A 78 1.40 -19.51 -6.63
C SER A 78 2.66 -18.84 -6.12
N LYS A 79 2.96 -17.67 -6.68
CA LYS A 79 4.18 -16.89 -6.37
C LYS A 79 4.12 -16.26 -4.98
N LEU A 80 2.92 -16.01 -4.49
CA LEU A 80 2.66 -15.49 -3.16
C LEU A 80 2.02 -16.57 -2.29
N THR A 81 2.50 -16.69 -1.06
CA THR A 81 1.80 -17.40 0.02
C THR A 81 1.45 -16.40 1.10
N ILE A 82 0.17 -16.31 1.45
CA ILE A 82 -0.30 -15.46 2.54
C ILE A 82 -0.74 -16.32 3.72
N ASP A 83 -0.48 -15.84 4.93
CA ASP A 83 -0.87 -16.52 6.15
C ASP A 83 -1.07 -15.53 7.32
N ALA A 84 -1.49 -16.05 8.47
CA ALA A 84 -1.52 -15.35 9.73
C ALA A 84 -0.93 -16.24 10.83
N LYS A 85 0.13 -15.77 11.49
CA LYS A 85 0.81 -16.50 12.58
C LYS A 85 0.68 -15.76 13.90
N THR A 86 0.79 -16.49 15.00
CA THR A 86 0.85 -15.90 16.33
C THR A 86 2.30 -15.87 16.77
N GLU A 87 2.85 -14.68 16.96
CA GLU A 87 4.23 -14.52 17.40
C GLU A 87 4.34 -13.32 18.33
N ALA A 88 5.00 -13.49 19.48
CA ALA A 88 5.23 -12.41 20.44
C ALA A 88 6.32 -11.46 19.91
N SER A 89 5.95 -10.64 18.94
CA SER A 89 6.81 -9.65 18.29
C SER A 89 6.04 -8.36 18.05
N ASN A 90 6.73 -7.30 17.67
CA ASN A 90 6.17 -5.95 17.47
C ASN A 90 5.66 -5.69 16.04
N TRP A 91 5.95 -6.57 15.08
CA TRP A 91 5.50 -6.42 13.70
C TRP A 91 4.03 -6.81 13.54
N LEU A 92 3.27 -6.01 12.77
CA LEU A 92 1.89 -6.31 12.39
C LEU A 92 1.80 -7.13 11.10
N GLY A 93 2.75 -6.89 10.20
CA GLY A 93 2.96 -7.62 8.96
C GLY A 93 4.44 -7.98 8.77
N LEU A 94 4.71 -9.04 8.00
CA LEU A 94 6.06 -9.48 7.69
C LEU A 94 6.10 -10.14 6.31
N THR A 95 7.09 -9.79 5.50
CA THR A 95 7.31 -10.35 4.17
C THR A 95 8.70 -10.97 4.03
N PHE A 96 8.75 -12.17 3.47
CA PHE A 96 9.98 -12.83 3.05
C PHE A 96 9.99 -13.03 1.54
N HIS A 97 11.16 -12.87 0.92
CA HIS A 97 11.37 -13.13 -0.50
C HIS A 97 12.31 -14.31 -0.73
N THR A 98 12.06 -15.03 -1.81
CA THR A 98 13.07 -15.84 -2.48
C THR A 98 13.40 -15.13 -3.79
N VAL A 99 14.67 -14.80 -3.99
CA VAL A 99 15.15 -14.04 -5.14
C VAL A 99 16.16 -14.90 -5.90
N ASN A 100 16.09 -14.89 -7.24
CA ASN A 100 17.16 -15.40 -8.07
C ASN A 100 18.24 -14.32 -8.16
N THR A 101 19.41 -14.58 -7.57
CA THR A 101 20.50 -13.60 -7.46
C THR A 101 21.16 -13.26 -8.79
N ASN A 102 21.02 -14.12 -9.82
CA ASN A 102 21.64 -13.87 -11.12
C ASN A 102 20.91 -12.78 -11.93
N ASN A 103 19.62 -12.57 -11.67
CA ASN A 103 18.79 -11.61 -12.42
C ASN A 103 17.89 -10.73 -11.53
N ASN A 104 18.06 -10.86 -10.21
CA ASN A 104 17.29 -10.18 -9.18
C ASN A 104 15.76 -10.37 -9.27
N TYR A 105 15.28 -11.43 -9.92
CA TYR A 105 13.86 -11.71 -9.97
C TYR A 105 13.36 -12.39 -8.71
N ILE A 106 12.24 -11.89 -8.18
CA ILE A 106 11.50 -12.54 -7.11
C ILE A 106 10.90 -13.84 -7.67
N VAL A 107 11.31 -14.96 -7.09
CA VAL A 107 10.84 -16.31 -7.42
C VAL A 107 9.54 -16.62 -6.67
N SER A 108 9.49 -16.25 -5.39
CA SER A 108 8.30 -16.37 -4.54
C SER A 108 8.38 -15.43 -3.34
N SER A 109 7.25 -15.19 -2.67
CA SER A 109 7.24 -14.48 -1.39
C SER A 109 6.21 -15.07 -0.43
N LYS A 110 6.54 -14.99 0.87
CA LYS A 110 5.67 -15.41 1.98
C LYS A 110 5.34 -14.20 2.83
N LEU A 111 4.06 -13.96 3.05
CA LEU A 111 3.54 -12.80 3.75
C LEU A 111 2.74 -13.26 4.96
N TYR A 112 2.95 -12.62 6.10
CA TYR A 112 2.34 -12.96 7.38
C TYR A 112 1.68 -11.73 8.01
N LEU A 113 0.51 -11.92 8.60
CA LEU A 113 -0.06 -10.99 9.57
C LEU A 113 0.09 -11.56 10.98
N ASN A 114 0.46 -10.71 11.94
CA ASN A 114 0.62 -11.14 13.32
C ASN A 114 -0.71 -11.13 14.05
N ARG A 115 -1.12 -12.30 14.54
CA ARG A 115 -2.34 -12.49 15.32
C ARG A 115 -2.18 -12.10 16.78
N TYR A 116 -0.95 -12.05 17.29
CA TYR A 116 -0.66 -11.83 18.70
C TYR A 116 -1.27 -10.53 19.22
N HIS A 117 -1.16 -9.44 18.45
CA HIS A 117 -1.72 -8.14 18.82
C HIS A 117 -3.25 -8.15 18.89
N HIS A 118 -3.91 -8.83 17.96
CA HIS A 118 -5.37 -9.00 18.01
C HIS A 118 -5.80 -9.82 19.23
N ILE A 119 -5.03 -10.84 19.63
CA ILE A 119 -5.32 -11.68 20.79
C ILE A 119 -5.10 -10.93 22.11
N LYS A 120 -4.00 -10.18 22.23
CA LYS A 120 -3.61 -9.52 23.48
C LYS A 120 -4.19 -8.12 23.65
N ASN A 121 -4.45 -7.41 22.56
CA ASN A 121 -4.75 -5.98 22.56
C ASN A 121 -5.84 -5.62 21.52
N ALA A 122 -6.91 -6.42 21.41
CA ALA A 122 -7.96 -6.26 20.40
C ALA A 122 -8.52 -4.83 20.28
N LYS A 123 -8.60 -4.08 21.39
CA LYS A 123 -9.09 -2.68 21.43
C LYS A 123 -8.24 -1.70 20.63
N PHE A 124 -6.94 -1.99 20.45
CA PHE A 124 -6.00 -1.12 19.74
C PHE A 124 -5.73 -1.58 18.30
N TYR A 125 -6.02 -2.83 17.96
CA TYR A 125 -5.69 -3.41 16.67
C TYR A 125 -6.95 -3.79 15.89
N ASN A 126 -7.41 -2.84 15.08
CA ASN A 126 -8.66 -2.99 14.32
C ASN A 126 -8.43 -3.49 12.87
N LYS A 127 -9.54 -3.83 12.20
CA LYS A 127 -9.54 -4.33 10.81
C LYS A 127 -8.86 -3.38 9.81
N LYS A 128 -8.98 -2.05 9.99
CA LYS A 128 -8.35 -1.08 9.07
C LYS A 128 -6.82 -1.14 9.16
N MET A 129 -6.28 -1.30 10.37
CA MET A 129 -4.83 -1.48 10.57
C MET A 129 -4.34 -2.76 9.90
N TYR A 130 -5.05 -3.88 10.08
CA TYR A 130 -4.67 -5.12 9.40
C TYR A 130 -4.75 -5.03 7.87
N ILE A 131 -5.75 -4.32 7.33
CA ILE A 131 -5.80 -4.03 5.88
C ILE A 131 -4.58 -3.19 5.46
N GLY A 132 -4.22 -2.16 6.22
CA GLY A 132 -3.04 -1.34 5.97
C GLY A 132 -1.75 -2.17 5.96
N ALA A 133 -1.59 -3.08 6.93
CA ALA A 133 -0.44 -3.99 6.98
C ALA A 133 -0.44 -4.93 5.77
N ALA A 134 -1.58 -5.51 5.38
CA ALA A 134 -1.65 -6.35 4.19
C ALA A 134 -1.28 -5.60 2.90
N ILE A 135 -1.73 -4.35 2.75
CA ILE A 135 -1.34 -3.49 1.63
C ILE A 135 0.18 -3.28 1.63
N HIS A 136 0.75 -2.99 2.81
CA HIS A 136 2.18 -2.79 3.01
C HIS A 136 3.00 -4.02 2.61
N GLU A 137 2.64 -5.19 3.14
CA GLU A 137 3.32 -6.45 2.85
C GLU A 137 3.22 -6.85 1.37
N TYR A 138 2.08 -6.61 0.72
CA TYR A 138 2.01 -6.78 -0.73
C TYR A 138 2.95 -5.83 -1.47
N GLY A 139 3.15 -4.62 -0.97
CA GLY A 139 4.13 -3.69 -1.52
C GLY A 139 5.55 -4.22 -1.43
N HIS A 140 5.96 -4.75 -0.27
CA HIS A 140 7.22 -5.48 -0.14
C HIS A 140 7.31 -6.63 -1.13
N ALA A 141 6.26 -7.45 -1.22
CA ALA A 141 6.18 -8.55 -2.17
C ALA A 141 6.37 -8.11 -3.63
N MET A 142 6.08 -6.85 -3.97
CA MET A 142 6.33 -6.26 -5.29
C MET A 142 7.68 -5.57 -5.44
N GLY A 143 8.56 -5.69 -4.46
CA GLY A 143 9.89 -5.08 -4.49
C GLY A 143 9.90 -3.63 -4.05
N LEU A 144 8.94 -3.18 -3.23
CA LEU A 144 9.00 -1.85 -2.61
C LEU A 144 9.68 -1.95 -1.24
N ALA A 145 10.59 -1.01 -0.94
CA ALA A 145 11.22 -0.85 0.36
C ALA A 145 10.41 0.12 1.24
N HIS A 146 10.82 0.34 2.49
CA HIS A 146 10.23 1.37 3.32
C HIS A 146 10.53 2.77 2.78
N ASN A 147 9.56 3.67 2.87
CA ASN A 147 9.78 5.08 2.60
C ASN A 147 10.26 5.77 3.88
N THR A 148 11.53 6.16 3.92
CA THR A 148 12.20 6.66 5.13
C THR A 148 11.90 8.12 5.46
N LYS A 149 11.18 8.85 4.58
CA LYS A 149 10.92 10.29 4.75
C LYS A 149 9.77 10.64 5.71
N ASN A 150 8.87 9.72 6.07
CA ASN A 150 7.84 9.97 7.10
C ASN A 150 7.96 8.95 8.25
N LYS A 151 8.73 9.31 9.28
CA LYS A 151 9.06 8.43 10.40
C LYS A 151 7.86 8.08 11.30
N SER A 152 6.77 8.87 11.33
CA SER A 152 5.68 8.69 12.30
C SER A 152 4.64 7.62 11.92
N LEU A 153 4.64 7.11 10.68
CA LEU A 153 3.67 6.14 10.17
C LEU A 153 4.31 5.04 9.29
N SER A 154 5.61 4.77 9.51
CA SER A 154 6.45 3.92 8.65
C SER A 154 5.85 2.53 8.35
N CYS A 155 5.11 1.94 9.29
CA CYS A 155 4.45 0.63 9.11
C CYS A 155 3.30 0.65 8.06
N PHE A 156 2.82 1.83 7.62
CA PHE A 156 1.69 1.98 6.69
C PHE A 156 2.01 2.76 5.41
N GLN A 157 3.27 3.11 5.17
CA GLN A 157 3.60 4.09 4.11
C GLN A 157 3.70 3.50 2.70
N ILE A 158 3.71 2.18 2.55
CA ILE A 158 3.60 1.58 1.23
C ILE A 158 2.11 1.58 0.81
N ARG A 159 1.73 2.59 0.02
CA ARG A 159 0.39 2.71 -0.57
C ARG A 159 0.42 2.52 -2.08
N PRO A 160 -0.55 1.78 -2.66
CA PRO A 160 -0.69 1.63 -4.10
C PRO A 160 -1.11 2.97 -4.75
N LYS A 161 -0.16 3.69 -5.37
CA LYS A 161 -0.46 4.84 -6.25
C LYS A 161 0.10 4.58 -7.66
N ARG A 162 -0.75 4.76 -8.67
CA ARG A 162 -0.43 4.51 -10.09
C ARG A 162 0.75 5.36 -10.61
N SER A 163 0.90 6.59 -10.12
CA SER A 163 2.01 7.49 -10.49
C SER A 163 3.38 6.96 -10.03
N LEU A 164 3.44 6.24 -8.90
CA LEU A 164 4.68 5.72 -8.32
C LEU A 164 5.23 4.49 -9.06
N LEU A 165 4.38 3.81 -9.83
CA LEU A 165 4.67 2.50 -10.42
C LEU A 165 4.71 2.50 -11.96
N LYS A 166 4.29 3.60 -12.59
CA LYS A 166 4.17 3.71 -14.06
C LYS A 166 5.50 3.66 -14.81
N TYR A 167 6.62 3.97 -14.14
CA TYR A 167 7.89 4.18 -14.82
C TYR A 167 8.87 3.00 -14.74
N ARG A 168 8.63 1.97 -13.92
CA ARG A 168 9.72 1.06 -13.50
C ARG A 168 9.28 -0.38 -13.17
N MET A 169 8.29 -0.91 -13.89
CA MET A 169 7.95 -2.35 -13.93
C MET A 169 7.84 -2.91 -15.34
#